data_AF-A0A1A9F3B5-F1
#
_entry.id   AF-A0A1A9F3B5-F1
#
_cell.length_a   1.000
_cell.length_b   1.000
_cell.length_c   1.000
_cell.angle_alpha   90.00
_cell.angle_beta   90.00
_cell.angle_gamma   90.00
#
_symmetry.space_group_name_H-M   'P 1'
#
loop_
_entity.id
_entity.type
_entity.pdbx_description
1 polymer ?
#
loop_
_entity_poly.entity_id
_entity_poly.type
_entity_poly.pdbx_seq_one_letter_code
_entity_poly.pdbx_strand_id
1 'polypeptide(L)'
;MLALLAMAALVTGCSRSWSNFSQYPGFNDYYIKNPRSTQAATAAEQALLQRFRPRLFLDQDAEGPISFYADYIAQGSLSAADGTLLSRQVDSPLLNQYKASPEVVFRHQPESRPVNPQAFGRVDYDQHPSLGRLSFLTYHFVFRSSGIVAGLPGWQSLLLPLAGDPDDWHQLDHYTAATLVLDPQSQPLALMLQQHNNLRSYVLGVDLPTPDNFSVRLVAAKRSNELYPWHPGIKEHPVVRFLNPDTLPYLVTGNPKPWVAGYDLTEAVREAEYELAFIPPDDAFYSFAGFLGERRRLPGRDGPPGADYNSRPAFKRPLVQLVAFNWQEEDQQQMHALLQFFQNTDLEQPPFKRLLQLFERKLAARQATKVDAESASNP
;
A
#
# COMPACT_ATOMS: atom_id res chain seq x y z
N MET A 1 16.07 -23.18 30.99
CA MET A 1 15.90 -24.37 30.11
C MET A 1 14.46 -24.55 29.63
N LEU A 2 13.42 -24.48 30.49
CA LEU A 2 12.02 -24.58 30.04
C LEU A 2 11.56 -23.46 29.07
N ALA A 3 12.08 -22.24 29.20
CA ALA A 3 11.76 -21.14 28.27
C ALA A 3 12.35 -21.33 26.85
N LEU A 4 13.46 -22.07 26.72
CA LEU A 4 14.08 -22.38 25.43
C LEU A 4 13.37 -23.55 24.73
N LEU A 5 12.80 -24.48 25.49
CA LEU A 5 11.99 -25.59 24.96
C LEU A 5 10.59 -25.14 24.50
N ALA A 6 10.00 -24.12 25.13
CA ALA A 6 8.74 -23.52 24.67
C ALA A 6 8.92 -22.75 23.34
N MET A 7 10.08 -22.12 23.13
CA MET A 7 10.41 -21.47 21.85
C MET A 7 10.64 -22.49 20.72
N ALA A 8 11.19 -23.67 21.02
CA ALA A 8 11.41 -24.73 20.04
C ALA A 8 10.11 -25.45 19.63
N ALA A 9 9.13 -25.58 20.53
CA ALA A 9 7.84 -26.23 20.25
C ALA A 9 6.89 -25.39 19.38
N LEU A 10 7.06 -24.06 19.31
CA LEU A 10 6.33 -23.20 18.38
C LEU A 10 6.87 -23.27 16.94
N VAL A 11 8.01 -23.93 16.70
CA VAL A 11 8.62 -24.12 15.38
C VAL A 11 8.17 -25.42 14.70
N THR A 12 7.49 -26.33 15.41
CA THR A 12 7.19 -27.70 14.91
C THR A 12 5.78 -27.91 14.34
N GLY A 13 4.98 -26.86 14.19
CA GLY A 13 3.67 -26.90 13.51
C GLY A 13 3.73 -26.63 12.00
N CYS A 14 4.73 -27.15 11.28
CA CYS A 14 4.91 -26.86 9.85
C CYS A 14 4.04 -27.74 8.94
N SER A 15 2.75 -27.41 8.77
CA SER A 15 2.13 -27.65 7.47
C SER A 15 2.72 -26.62 6.49
N ARG A 16 3.74 -27.03 5.73
CA ARG A 16 4.45 -26.26 4.70
C ARG A 16 3.57 -25.95 3.48
N SER A 17 2.38 -25.39 3.64
CA SER A 17 1.75 -24.68 2.52
C SER A 17 2.45 -23.33 2.44
N TRP A 18 3.55 -23.29 1.70
CA TRP A 18 4.26 -22.05 1.40
C TRP A 18 3.39 -21.22 0.46
N SER A 19 2.44 -20.48 1.04
CA SER A 19 1.53 -19.62 0.29
C SER A 19 1.84 -18.15 0.55
N ASN A 20 1.76 -17.32 -0.48
CA ASN A 20 1.75 -15.87 -0.33
C ASN A 20 0.33 -15.31 -0.46
N PHE A 21 0.21 -13.98 -0.36
CA PHE A 21 -1.09 -13.32 -0.36
C PHE A 21 -1.86 -13.48 -1.69
N SER A 22 -1.20 -13.70 -2.83
CA SER A 22 -1.87 -13.89 -4.12
C SER A 22 -2.74 -15.15 -4.17
N GLN A 23 -2.43 -16.13 -3.33
CA GLN A 23 -3.14 -17.39 -3.20
C GLN A 23 -4.30 -17.32 -2.20
N TYR A 24 -4.56 -16.14 -1.61
CA TYR A 24 -5.74 -15.96 -0.76
C TYR A 24 -7.02 -16.26 -1.56
N PRO A 25 -7.97 -17.03 -1.00
CA PRO A 25 -9.18 -17.43 -1.72
C PRO A 25 -9.96 -16.25 -2.31
N GLY A 26 -10.37 -16.39 -3.56
CA GLY A 26 -11.19 -15.41 -4.29
C GLY A 26 -10.42 -14.48 -5.23
N PHE A 27 -9.08 -14.45 -5.19
CA PHE A 27 -8.31 -13.64 -6.15
C PHE A 27 -8.49 -14.11 -7.60
N ASN A 28 -8.44 -15.42 -7.83
CA ASN A 28 -8.67 -16.00 -9.16
C ASN A 28 -10.06 -15.61 -9.69
N ASP A 29 -11.11 -15.83 -8.90
CA ASP A 29 -12.48 -15.49 -9.28
C ASP A 29 -12.65 -13.99 -9.53
N TYR A 30 -12.00 -13.15 -8.71
CA TYR A 30 -12.02 -11.71 -8.87
C TYR A 30 -11.40 -11.27 -10.20
N TYR A 31 -10.20 -11.75 -10.54
CA TYR A 31 -9.50 -11.35 -11.78
C TYR A 31 -10.05 -12.01 -13.04
N ILE A 32 -10.77 -13.14 -12.94
CA ILE A 32 -11.58 -13.65 -14.05
C ILE A 32 -12.74 -12.68 -14.35
N LYS A 33 -13.41 -12.16 -13.31
CA LYS A 33 -14.54 -11.23 -13.46
C LYS A 33 -14.09 -9.80 -13.79
N ASN A 34 -12.90 -9.42 -13.37
CA ASN A 34 -12.30 -8.10 -13.54
C ASN A 34 -10.89 -8.26 -14.14
N PRO A 35 -10.79 -8.66 -15.42
CA PRO A 35 -9.50 -8.87 -16.05
C PRO A 35 -8.70 -7.56 -16.07
N ARG A 36 -7.41 -7.66 -15.79
CA ARG A 36 -6.49 -6.52 -15.89
C ARG A 36 -6.36 -6.09 -17.34
N SER A 37 -6.27 -4.79 -17.58
CA SER A 37 -6.01 -4.25 -18.92
C SER A 37 -4.62 -4.67 -19.40
N THR A 38 -4.52 -5.03 -20.68
CA THR A 38 -3.25 -5.27 -21.38
C THR A 38 -2.65 -4.00 -21.99
N GLN A 39 -3.33 -2.87 -21.82
CA GLN A 39 -2.91 -1.57 -22.31
C GLN A 39 -2.37 -0.72 -21.17
N ALA A 40 -1.22 -0.09 -21.39
CA ALA A 40 -0.72 0.96 -20.52
C ALA A 40 -1.63 2.20 -20.56
N ALA A 41 -1.43 3.13 -19.62
CA ALA A 41 -2.16 4.40 -19.57
C ALA A 41 -2.11 5.13 -20.93
N THR A 42 -3.26 5.59 -21.41
CA THR A 42 -3.40 6.40 -22.63
C THR A 42 -2.75 7.78 -22.47
N ALA A 43 -2.53 8.51 -23.57
CA ALA A 43 -1.94 9.86 -23.49
C ALA A 43 -2.73 10.83 -22.59
N ALA A 44 -4.07 10.72 -22.57
CA ALA A 44 -4.92 11.54 -21.70
C ALA A 44 -4.75 11.15 -20.21
N GLU A 45 -4.64 9.86 -19.92
CA GLU A 45 -4.39 9.35 -18.57
C GLU A 45 -2.99 9.70 -18.08
N GLN A 46 -1.98 9.60 -18.95
CA GLN A 46 -0.62 10.06 -18.66
C GLN A 46 -0.60 11.56 -18.35
N ALA A 47 -1.33 12.39 -19.11
CA ALA A 47 -1.44 13.82 -18.83
C ALA A 47 -2.12 14.10 -17.48
N LEU A 48 -3.15 13.32 -17.11
CA LEU A 48 -3.76 13.39 -15.78
C LEU A 48 -2.76 13.02 -14.68
N LEU A 49 -2.06 11.90 -14.83
CA LEU A 49 -1.04 11.45 -13.87
C LEU A 49 0.09 12.47 -13.71
N GLN A 50 0.51 13.13 -14.78
CA GLN A 50 1.50 14.20 -14.70
C GLN A 50 0.96 15.44 -13.98
N ARG A 51 -0.25 15.87 -14.31
CA ARG A 51 -0.89 17.05 -13.69
C ARG A 51 -1.08 16.89 -12.19
N PHE A 52 -1.47 15.70 -11.75
CA PHE A 52 -1.79 15.39 -10.35
C PHE A 52 -0.66 14.65 -9.63
N ARG A 53 0.55 14.71 -10.19
CA ARG A 53 1.70 14.01 -9.66
C ARG A 53 1.96 14.40 -8.20
N PRO A 54 2.07 13.43 -7.27
CA PRO A 54 2.34 13.73 -5.87
C PRO A 54 3.77 14.22 -5.67
N ARG A 55 3.99 14.96 -4.60
CA ARG A 55 5.32 15.35 -4.13
C ARG A 55 5.72 14.42 -3.00
N LEU A 56 6.71 13.57 -3.22
CA LEU A 56 7.16 12.59 -2.23
C LEU A 56 8.31 13.18 -1.43
N PHE A 57 8.18 13.23 -0.12
CA PHE A 57 9.23 13.63 0.80
C PHE A 57 9.82 12.41 1.49
N LEU A 58 11.09 12.49 1.80
CA LEU A 58 11.88 11.45 2.40
C LEU A 58 12.66 12.01 3.58
N ASP A 59 13.04 11.11 4.47
CA ASP A 59 14.05 11.37 5.48
C ASP A 59 15.42 11.70 4.83
N GLN A 60 16.30 12.35 5.60
CA GLN A 60 17.62 12.78 5.14
C GLN A 60 18.47 11.61 4.62
N ASP A 61 18.39 10.44 5.27
CA ASP A 61 19.27 9.30 5.01
C ASP A 61 18.62 8.22 4.11
N ALA A 62 17.35 8.37 3.75
CA ALA A 62 16.65 7.43 2.88
C ALA A 62 17.27 7.45 1.46
N GLU A 63 17.36 6.31 0.76
CA GLU A 63 17.77 6.25 -0.66
C GLU A 63 16.66 6.84 -1.57
N GLY A 64 15.40 6.52 -1.24
CA GLY A 64 14.22 6.91 -2.01
C GLY A 64 13.79 5.84 -3.02
N PRO A 65 12.83 6.17 -3.90
CA PRO A 65 12.33 5.21 -4.86
C PRO A 65 13.36 4.88 -5.94
N ILE A 66 13.25 3.68 -6.51
CA ILE A 66 14.11 3.12 -7.55
C ILE A 66 13.26 2.62 -8.73
N SER A 67 13.88 2.32 -9.87
CA SER A 67 13.18 1.66 -10.97
C SER A 67 12.96 0.18 -10.67
N PHE A 68 11.71 -0.30 -10.79
CA PHE A 68 11.43 -1.73 -10.59
C PHE A 68 12.24 -2.61 -11.53
N TYR A 69 12.22 -2.33 -12.83
CA TYR A 69 12.91 -3.20 -13.80
C TYR A 69 14.39 -2.92 -13.86
N ALA A 70 14.78 -1.64 -13.98
CA ALA A 70 16.17 -1.30 -14.18
C ALA A 70 17.00 -1.54 -12.91
N ASP A 71 16.44 -1.32 -11.72
CA ASP A 71 17.17 -1.38 -10.44
C ASP A 71 16.83 -2.57 -9.56
N TYR A 72 15.55 -2.89 -9.37
CA TYR A 72 15.17 -4.00 -8.48
C TYR A 72 15.32 -5.37 -9.16
N ILE A 73 14.65 -5.57 -10.29
CA ILE A 73 14.62 -6.84 -11.02
C ILE A 73 15.96 -7.19 -11.65
N ALA A 74 16.65 -6.21 -12.23
CA ALA A 74 17.98 -6.41 -12.80
C ALA A 74 19.04 -6.85 -11.76
N GLN A 75 18.79 -6.62 -10.47
CA GLN A 75 19.65 -7.04 -9.36
C GLN A 75 19.06 -8.27 -8.65
N GLY A 76 18.86 -9.36 -9.37
CA GLY A 76 18.34 -10.56 -8.72
C GLY A 76 18.33 -11.80 -9.60
N SER A 77 17.72 -12.84 -9.07
CA SER A 77 17.62 -14.15 -9.71
C SER A 77 16.24 -14.74 -9.54
N LEU A 78 15.75 -15.43 -10.58
CA LEU A 78 14.47 -16.12 -10.57
C LEU A 78 14.69 -17.63 -10.39
N SER A 79 13.91 -18.27 -9.53
CA SER A 79 13.98 -19.71 -9.27
C SER A 79 12.58 -20.33 -9.22
N ALA A 80 12.48 -21.60 -9.61
CA ALA A 80 11.26 -22.39 -9.52
C ALA A 80 11.00 -22.89 -8.09
N ALA A 81 9.87 -23.59 -7.90
CA ALA A 81 9.40 -24.10 -6.60
C ALA A 81 10.42 -25.00 -5.87
N ASP A 82 11.15 -25.80 -6.63
CA ASP A 82 12.15 -26.75 -6.17
C ASP A 82 13.51 -26.10 -5.89
N GLY A 83 13.62 -24.78 -6.11
CA GLY A 83 14.86 -24.02 -5.98
C GLY A 83 15.74 -24.07 -7.23
N THR A 84 15.30 -24.73 -8.32
CA THR A 84 16.01 -24.71 -9.60
C THR A 84 16.09 -23.27 -10.11
N LEU A 85 17.33 -22.82 -10.36
CA LEU A 85 17.61 -21.50 -10.90
C LEU A 85 17.08 -21.41 -12.34
N LEU A 86 16.14 -20.49 -12.58
CA LEU A 86 15.60 -20.21 -13.90
C LEU A 86 16.49 -19.20 -14.65
N SER A 87 16.91 -18.12 -13.98
CA SER A 87 17.83 -17.13 -14.55
C SER A 87 18.50 -16.26 -13.47
N ARG A 88 19.71 -15.75 -13.78
CA ARG A 88 20.39 -14.64 -13.06
C ARG A 88 20.27 -13.30 -13.78
N GLN A 89 19.75 -13.32 -15.00
CA GLN A 89 19.47 -12.14 -15.80
C GLN A 89 17.96 -12.07 -15.93
N VAL A 90 17.32 -11.47 -14.94
CA VAL A 90 15.87 -11.32 -14.92
C VAL A 90 15.53 -9.98 -15.56
N ASP A 91 14.60 -10.01 -16.50
CA ASP A 91 14.07 -8.85 -17.17
C ASP A 91 12.52 -8.90 -17.20
N SER A 92 11.89 -7.86 -17.75
CA SER A 92 10.44 -7.78 -17.84
C SER A 92 9.81 -8.94 -18.64
N PRO A 93 10.31 -9.32 -19.84
CA PRO A 93 9.79 -10.47 -20.57
C PRO A 93 9.84 -11.77 -19.77
N LEU A 94 10.97 -12.09 -19.14
CA LEU A 94 11.10 -13.31 -18.35
C LEU A 94 10.16 -13.29 -17.14
N LEU A 95 10.06 -12.17 -16.42
CA LEU A 95 9.18 -12.08 -15.26
C LEU A 95 7.70 -12.23 -15.67
N ASN A 96 7.31 -11.64 -16.81
CA ASN A 96 5.96 -11.78 -17.37
C ASN A 96 5.63 -13.20 -17.81
N GLN A 97 6.62 -13.97 -18.31
CA GLN A 97 6.43 -15.39 -18.63
C GLN A 97 5.98 -16.21 -17.42
N TYR A 98 6.44 -15.85 -16.21
CA TYR A 98 6.15 -16.56 -14.96
C TYR A 98 5.11 -15.86 -14.07
N LYS A 99 4.45 -14.79 -14.54
CA LYS A 99 3.54 -13.99 -13.68
C LYS A 99 2.36 -14.77 -13.10
N ALA A 100 1.94 -15.85 -13.73
CA ALA A 100 0.87 -16.72 -13.24
C ALA A 100 1.36 -17.89 -12.38
N SER A 101 2.67 -18.00 -12.11
CA SER A 101 3.29 -19.12 -11.37
C SER A 101 3.48 -18.75 -9.88
N PRO A 102 2.56 -19.10 -8.98
CA PRO A 102 2.62 -18.69 -7.56
C PRO A 102 3.81 -19.29 -6.79
N GLU A 103 4.43 -20.33 -7.33
CA GLU A 103 5.56 -21.02 -6.74
C GLU A 103 6.93 -20.43 -7.12
N VAL A 104 6.97 -19.55 -8.11
CA VAL A 104 8.21 -18.92 -8.60
C VAL A 104 8.66 -17.81 -7.65
N VAL A 105 9.97 -17.72 -7.47
CA VAL A 105 10.60 -16.83 -6.49
C VAL A 105 11.67 -15.99 -7.16
N PHE A 106 11.50 -14.68 -7.11
CA PHE A 106 12.54 -13.72 -7.41
C PHE A 106 13.30 -13.37 -6.12
N ARG A 107 14.62 -13.50 -6.10
CA ARG A 107 15.46 -13.06 -4.98
C ARG A 107 16.22 -11.80 -5.41
N HIS A 108 15.90 -10.67 -4.78
CA HIS A 108 16.67 -9.44 -4.91
C HIS A 108 18.02 -9.56 -4.19
N GLN A 109 19.06 -8.98 -4.78
CA GLN A 109 20.41 -8.91 -4.25
C GLN A 109 20.81 -7.43 -4.26
N PRO A 110 20.54 -6.69 -3.18
CA PRO A 110 20.72 -5.24 -3.19
C PRO A 110 22.19 -4.88 -3.35
N GLU A 111 22.51 -4.13 -4.40
CA GLU A 111 23.81 -3.54 -4.64
C GLU A 111 23.71 -2.01 -4.60
N SER A 112 24.60 -1.37 -3.86
CA SER A 112 24.71 0.10 -3.85
C SER A 112 25.23 0.59 -5.19
N ARG A 113 24.36 1.28 -5.93
CA ARG A 113 24.69 1.91 -7.21
C ARG A 113 23.74 3.09 -7.46
N PRO A 114 24.09 4.03 -8.36
CA PRO A 114 23.15 5.05 -8.80
C PRO A 114 21.84 4.43 -9.30
N VAL A 115 20.72 5.02 -8.89
CA VAL A 115 19.38 4.56 -9.24
C VAL A 115 18.73 5.51 -10.22
N ASN A 116 17.72 5.01 -10.94
CA ASN A 116 16.80 5.86 -11.69
C ASN A 116 15.43 5.84 -11.00
N PRO A 117 15.12 6.81 -10.11
CA PRO A 117 13.88 6.81 -9.38
C PRO A 117 12.66 6.88 -10.32
N GLN A 118 11.79 5.89 -10.23
CA GLN A 118 10.56 5.83 -11.03
C GLN A 118 9.36 5.53 -10.13
N ALA A 119 8.22 6.09 -10.52
CA ALA A 119 6.92 5.66 -10.03
C ALA A 119 6.07 5.15 -11.18
N PHE A 120 5.43 4.01 -11.00
CA PHE A 120 4.49 3.49 -12.00
C PHE A 120 3.12 4.13 -11.80
N GLY A 121 2.67 4.86 -12.81
CA GLY A 121 1.39 5.53 -12.83
C GLY A 121 0.32 4.68 -13.54
N ARG A 122 -0.86 4.58 -12.93
CA ARG A 122 -2.05 3.95 -13.53
C ARG A 122 -3.30 4.76 -13.23
N VAL A 123 -4.25 4.75 -14.16
CA VAL A 123 -5.61 5.27 -13.92
C VAL A 123 -6.59 4.11 -13.95
N ASP A 124 -7.34 3.96 -12.86
CA ASP A 124 -8.51 3.07 -12.79
C ASP A 124 -9.80 3.92 -12.70
N TYR A 125 -10.94 3.34 -13.06
CA TYR A 125 -12.25 3.99 -12.94
C TYR A 125 -13.22 3.08 -12.18
N ASP A 126 -14.04 3.69 -11.32
CA ASP A 126 -15.17 3.01 -10.69
C ASP A 126 -16.36 3.99 -10.67
N GLN A 127 -17.57 3.48 -10.51
CA GLN A 127 -18.77 4.29 -10.56
C GLN A 127 -19.76 3.90 -9.47
N HIS A 128 -20.45 4.91 -8.94
CA HIS A 128 -21.53 4.73 -7.98
C HIS A 128 -22.67 5.70 -8.26
N PRO A 129 -23.96 5.31 -8.13
CA PRO A 129 -25.09 6.20 -8.42
C PRO A 129 -25.04 7.57 -7.73
N SER A 130 -24.57 7.63 -6.48
CA SER A 130 -24.50 8.88 -5.70
C SER A 130 -23.19 9.66 -5.86
N LEU A 131 -22.10 9.01 -6.27
CA LEU A 131 -20.76 9.63 -6.37
C LEU A 131 -20.35 9.92 -7.83
N GLY A 132 -21.11 9.41 -8.80
CA GLY A 132 -20.78 9.46 -10.22
C GLY A 132 -19.63 8.51 -10.58
N ARG A 133 -18.97 8.81 -11.71
CA ARG A 133 -17.76 8.11 -12.14
C ARG A 133 -16.53 8.79 -11.53
N LEU A 134 -15.78 8.03 -10.74
CA LEU A 134 -14.54 8.48 -10.12
C LEU A 134 -13.34 7.98 -10.92
N SER A 135 -12.24 8.75 -10.90
CA SER A 135 -10.96 8.35 -11.47
C SER A 135 -9.95 8.14 -10.34
N PHE A 136 -9.21 7.04 -10.39
CA PHE A 136 -8.25 6.62 -9.36
C PHE A 136 -6.85 6.66 -9.95
N LEU A 137 -6.11 7.73 -9.67
CA LEU A 137 -4.76 7.97 -10.18
C LEU A 137 -3.77 7.40 -9.18
N THR A 138 -3.29 6.18 -9.45
CA THR A 138 -2.39 5.45 -8.56
C THR A 138 -0.95 5.60 -8.99
N TYR A 139 -0.07 5.88 -8.03
CA TYR A 139 1.38 5.99 -8.17
C TYR A 139 2.02 4.96 -7.26
N HIS A 140 2.69 3.98 -7.86
CA HIS A 140 3.44 2.97 -7.12
C HIS A 140 4.91 3.36 -7.03
N PHE A 141 5.46 3.37 -5.83
CA PHE A 141 6.86 3.64 -5.55
C PHE A 141 7.54 2.35 -5.13
N VAL A 142 8.67 2.01 -5.76
CA VAL A 142 9.47 0.85 -5.39
C VAL A 142 10.69 1.31 -4.63
N PHE A 143 11.01 0.64 -3.52
CA PHE A 143 12.19 0.88 -2.71
C PHE A 143 13.08 -0.36 -2.74
N ARG A 144 14.40 -0.15 -2.70
CA ARG A 144 15.39 -1.24 -2.75
C ARG A 144 15.22 -2.21 -1.57
N SER A 145 14.95 -1.66 -0.41
CA SER A 145 14.82 -2.39 0.85
C SER A 145 13.71 -1.76 1.66
N SER A 146 12.98 -2.59 2.40
CA SER A 146 12.03 -2.15 3.42
C SER A 146 12.25 -2.89 4.72
N GLY A 147 12.34 -2.11 5.78
CA GLY A 147 12.65 -2.54 7.13
C GLY A 147 11.42 -2.69 8.01
N ILE A 148 11.67 -3.04 9.26
CA ILE A 148 10.68 -2.86 10.33
C ILE A 148 10.49 -1.39 10.64
N VAL A 149 9.35 -1.07 11.25
CA VAL A 149 9.03 0.27 11.71
C VAL A 149 10.13 0.85 12.61
N ALA A 150 10.38 2.15 12.51
CA ALA A 150 11.47 2.80 13.24
C ALA A 150 11.17 3.00 14.73
N GLY A 151 9.91 3.21 15.10
CA GLY A 151 9.45 3.44 16.48
C GLY A 151 9.14 2.14 17.23
N LEU A 152 10.16 1.33 17.50
CA LEU A 152 10.00 0.07 18.25
C LEU A 152 10.14 0.27 19.76
N PRO A 153 9.40 -0.51 20.58
CA PRO A 153 9.68 -0.65 22.00
C PRO A 153 11.13 -1.09 22.25
N GLY A 154 11.76 -0.58 23.31
CA GLY A 154 13.20 -0.76 23.57
C GLY A 154 13.68 -2.22 23.62
N TRP A 155 12.85 -3.17 24.04
CA TRP A 155 13.23 -4.59 24.02
C TRP A 155 13.23 -5.18 22.60
N GLN A 156 12.35 -4.70 21.71
CA GLN A 156 12.27 -5.15 20.32
C GLN A 156 13.47 -4.64 19.52
N SER A 157 13.84 -3.37 19.73
CA SER A 157 15.02 -2.78 19.07
C SER A 157 16.32 -3.46 19.49
N LEU A 158 16.40 -4.06 20.68
CA LEU A 158 17.55 -4.85 21.13
C LEU A 158 17.57 -6.28 20.54
N LEU A 159 16.42 -6.94 20.44
CA LEU A 159 16.36 -8.36 20.07
C LEU A 159 16.23 -8.61 18.56
N LEU A 160 15.51 -7.75 17.83
CA LEU A 160 15.25 -7.97 16.39
C LEU A 160 16.52 -7.99 15.53
N PRO A 161 17.54 -7.14 15.77
CA PRO A 161 18.81 -7.22 15.02
C PRO A 161 19.52 -8.58 15.14
N LEU A 162 19.27 -9.33 16.23
CA LEU A 162 19.83 -10.68 16.39
C LEU A 162 19.17 -11.72 15.47
N ALA A 163 17.96 -11.44 14.99
CA ALA A 163 17.20 -12.29 14.09
C ALA A 163 17.34 -11.90 12.61
N GLY A 164 17.94 -10.73 12.32
CA GLY A 164 18.38 -10.31 11.00
C GLY A 164 18.39 -8.79 10.85
N ASP A 165 18.72 -8.33 9.64
CA ASP A 165 18.81 -6.90 9.33
C ASP A 165 17.43 -6.24 9.49
N PRO A 166 17.29 -5.26 10.39
CA PRO A 166 16.01 -4.63 10.61
C PRO A 166 15.68 -3.60 9.49
N ASP A 167 16.63 -3.23 8.62
CA ASP A 167 16.42 -2.35 7.45
C ASP A 167 16.03 -3.12 6.17
N ASP A 168 16.27 -4.44 6.14
CA ASP A 168 15.76 -5.39 5.14
C ASP A 168 14.98 -6.50 5.84
N TRP A 169 13.77 -6.15 6.27
CA TRP A 169 12.89 -7.06 7.00
C TRP A 169 11.59 -7.31 6.27
N HIS A 170 10.83 -6.26 5.91
CA HIS A 170 9.49 -6.36 5.35
C HIS A 170 9.52 -6.20 3.84
N GLN A 171 9.89 -7.27 3.13
CA GLN A 171 9.91 -7.20 1.67
C GLN A 171 8.53 -6.92 1.07
N LEU A 172 7.45 -7.24 1.79
CA LEU A 172 6.09 -6.91 1.40
C LEU A 172 5.89 -5.42 1.07
N ASP A 173 6.66 -4.56 1.72
CA ASP A 173 6.54 -3.11 1.63
C ASP A 173 7.64 -2.52 0.71
N HIS A 174 8.28 -3.35 -0.13
CA HIS A 174 9.18 -2.87 -1.20
C HIS A 174 8.47 -2.07 -2.27
N TYR A 175 7.14 -2.15 -2.35
CA TYR A 175 6.36 -1.18 -3.09
C TYR A 175 5.12 -0.77 -2.33
N THR A 176 4.95 0.54 -2.27
CA THR A 176 3.81 1.20 -1.66
C THR A 176 3.13 2.07 -2.72
N ALA A 177 1.91 2.50 -2.44
CA ALA A 177 1.08 3.18 -3.41
C ALA A 177 0.35 4.36 -2.78
N ALA A 178 0.25 5.44 -3.56
CA ALA A 178 -0.68 6.53 -3.30
C ALA A 178 -1.67 6.63 -4.45
N THR A 179 -2.96 6.72 -4.14
CA THR A 179 -4.02 6.90 -5.12
C THR A 179 -4.74 8.22 -4.86
N LEU A 180 -4.62 9.17 -5.80
CA LEU A 180 -5.44 10.36 -5.81
C LEU A 180 -6.77 10.05 -6.50
N VAL A 181 -7.88 10.31 -5.82
CA VAL A 181 -9.22 10.12 -6.37
C VAL A 181 -9.74 11.45 -6.89
N LEU A 182 -10.16 11.47 -8.15
CA LEU A 182 -10.82 12.60 -8.79
C LEU A 182 -12.33 12.36 -8.89
N ASP A 183 -13.10 13.42 -8.66
CA ASP A 183 -14.54 13.45 -8.90
C ASP A 183 -14.87 13.50 -10.40
N PRO A 184 -16.16 13.44 -10.80
CA PRO A 184 -16.56 13.49 -12.21
C PRO A 184 -16.14 14.79 -12.94
N GLN A 185 -15.79 15.85 -12.21
CA GLN A 185 -15.31 17.12 -12.73
C GLN A 185 -13.77 17.22 -12.72
N SER A 186 -13.09 16.07 -12.52
CA SER A 186 -11.63 15.98 -12.42
C SER A 186 -11.02 16.82 -11.29
N GLN A 187 -11.77 17.07 -10.22
CA GLN A 187 -11.25 17.74 -9.03
C GLN A 187 -10.77 16.72 -7.99
N PRO A 188 -9.67 16.99 -7.27
CA PRO A 188 -9.24 16.14 -6.17
C PRO A 188 -10.33 15.99 -5.11
N LEU A 189 -10.75 14.75 -4.89
CA LEU A 189 -11.79 14.36 -3.94
C LEU A 189 -11.18 13.76 -2.68
N ALA A 190 -10.29 12.79 -2.86
CA ALA A 190 -9.72 12.01 -1.76
C ALA A 190 -8.31 11.51 -2.10
N LEU A 191 -7.58 11.08 -1.07
CA LEU A 191 -6.27 10.43 -1.16
C LEU A 191 -6.35 9.08 -0.45
N MET A 192 -5.90 8.01 -1.10
CA MET A 192 -5.73 6.69 -0.50
C MET A 192 -4.25 6.36 -0.43
N LEU A 193 -3.80 5.84 0.71
CA LEU A 193 -2.40 5.47 0.94
C LEU A 193 -2.34 4.01 1.36
N GLN A 194 -1.40 3.26 0.77
CA GLN A 194 -1.05 1.92 1.24
C GLN A 194 -0.21 2.06 2.52
N GLN A 195 -0.61 1.31 3.56
CA GLN A 195 -0.02 1.35 4.90
C GLN A 195 -0.15 -0.03 5.58
N HIS A 196 0.97 -0.72 5.80
CA HIS A 196 1.13 -2.00 6.52
C HIS A 196 0.14 -3.09 6.11
N ASN A 197 0.19 -3.52 4.84
CA ASN A 197 -0.75 -4.46 4.21
C ASN A 197 -2.22 -3.99 4.17
N ASN A 198 -2.47 -2.70 4.39
CA ASN A 198 -3.80 -2.10 4.41
C ASN A 198 -3.82 -0.82 3.57
N LEU A 199 -4.98 -0.18 3.55
CA LEU A 199 -5.16 1.14 2.96
C LEU A 199 -5.74 2.08 4.01
N ARG A 200 -5.47 3.39 3.87
CA ARG A 200 -6.15 4.46 4.59
C ARG A 200 -6.54 5.56 3.62
N SER A 201 -7.79 6.00 3.70
CA SER A 201 -8.39 6.98 2.80
C SER A 201 -8.67 8.29 3.54
N TYR A 202 -8.44 9.42 2.87
CA TYR A 202 -8.61 10.77 3.40
C TYR A 202 -9.41 11.62 2.40
N VAL A 203 -10.48 12.27 2.85
CA VAL A 203 -11.24 13.24 2.05
C VAL A 203 -10.50 14.57 2.06
N LEU A 204 -10.15 15.09 0.87
CA LEU A 204 -9.47 16.36 0.73
C LEU A 204 -10.44 17.52 0.99
N GLY A 205 -10.03 18.48 1.82
CA GLY A 205 -10.84 19.55 2.37
C GLY A 205 -11.60 19.19 3.66
N VAL A 206 -11.43 17.96 4.18
CA VAL A 206 -12.02 17.53 5.46
C VAL A 206 -10.98 16.86 6.34
N ASP A 207 -10.38 15.77 5.87
CA ASP A 207 -9.34 15.02 6.59
C ASP A 207 -7.95 15.62 6.39
N LEU A 208 -7.72 16.16 5.19
CA LEU A 208 -6.47 16.79 4.78
C LEU A 208 -6.81 18.08 4.04
N PRO A 209 -5.93 19.09 4.03
CA PRO A 209 -6.14 20.29 3.23
C PRO A 209 -6.23 19.94 1.73
N THR A 210 -7.04 20.71 1.00
CA THR A 210 -7.06 20.64 -0.46
C THR A 210 -5.70 21.15 -0.99
N PRO A 211 -5.05 20.45 -1.93
CA PRO A 211 -3.77 20.90 -2.47
C PRO A 211 -3.95 22.12 -3.38
N ASP A 212 -3.23 23.21 -3.10
CA ASP A 212 -3.31 24.48 -3.86
C ASP A 212 -3.00 24.31 -5.35
N ASN A 213 -2.05 23.43 -5.67
CA ASN A 213 -1.58 23.17 -7.04
C ASN A 213 -1.90 21.73 -7.50
N PHE A 214 -2.98 21.14 -7.00
CA PHE A 214 -3.41 19.77 -7.31
C PHE A 214 -2.45 18.64 -6.89
N SER A 215 -1.20 18.94 -6.53
CA SER A 215 -0.23 17.97 -6.02
C SER A 215 -0.36 17.78 -4.52
N VAL A 216 -0.75 16.57 -4.12
CA VAL A 216 -0.66 16.14 -2.72
C VAL A 216 0.80 15.99 -2.30
N ARG A 217 1.10 16.32 -1.05
CA ARG A 217 2.42 16.11 -0.44
C ARG A 217 2.37 14.86 0.44
N LEU A 218 3.30 13.95 0.21
CA LEU A 218 3.42 12.67 0.88
C LEU A 218 4.77 12.59 1.58
N VAL A 219 4.89 11.77 2.62
CA VAL A 219 6.17 11.43 3.24
C VAL A 219 6.27 9.92 3.39
N ALA A 220 7.42 9.35 3.05
CA ALA A 220 7.69 7.94 3.30
C ALA A 220 8.20 7.77 4.74
N ALA A 221 7.73 6.73 5.42
CA ALA A 221 8.20 6.37 6.74
C ALA A 221 9.66 5.90 6.70
N LYS A 222 10.41 6.24 7.74
CA LYS A 222 11.77 5.75 7.94
C LYS A 222 11.72 4.22 7.96
N ARG A 223 12.54 3.60 7.12
CA ARG A 223 12.78 2.16 7.01
C ARG A 223 11.64 1.36 6.36
N SER A 224 10.40 1.47 6.82
CA SER A 224 9.26 0.73 6.25
C SER A 224 8.80 1.26 4.89
N ASN A 225 9.19 2.50 4.55
CA ASN A 225 8.83 3.22 3.32
C ASN A 225 7.34 3.50 3.12
N GLU A 226 6.48 3.16 4.09
CA GLU A 226 5.04 3.35 3.98
C GLU A 226 4.67 4.83 3.83
N LEU A 227 3.60 5.10 3.09
CA LEU A 227 3.25 6.48 2.74
C LEU A 227 2.28 7.09 3.75
N TYR A 228 2.58 8.33 4.13
CA TYR A 228 1.76 9.14 5.01
C TYR A 228 1.52 10.53 4.41
N PRO A 229 0.44 11.22 4.82
CA PRO A 229 0.28 12.63 4.48
C PRO A 229 1.46 13.44 5.05
N TRP A 230 1.96 14.39 4.26
CA TRP A 230 3.05 15.28 4.70
C TRP A 230 2.66 16.08 5.95
N HIS A 231 3.63 16.27 6.85
CA HIS A 231 3.54 17.16 7.99
C HIS A 231 4.93 17.79 8.24
N PRO A 232 4.99 18.94 8.94
CA PRO A 232 6.27 19.46 9.43
C PRO A 232 6.82 18.61 10.58
N GLY A 233 8.15 18.52 10.69
CA GLY A 233 8.85 17.84 11.78
C GLY A 233 8.75 16.31 11.72
N ILE A 234 8.94 15.67 12.88
CA ILE A 234 8.83 14.21 13.06
C ILE A 234 7.41 13.87 13.53
N LYS A 235 6.82 12.80 13.01
CA LYS A 235 5.53 12.27 13.47
C LYS A 235 5.58 10.75 13.62
N GLU A 236 4.90 10.27 14.65
CA GLU A 236 4.67 8.86 14.89
C GLU A 236 3.31 8.45 14.34
N HIS A 237 3.23 7.30 13.70
CA HIS A 237 1.97 6.72 13.22
C HIS A 237 1.81 5.31 13.79
N PRO A 238 0.69 4.99 14.46
CA PRO A 238 0.48 3.65 14.99
C PRO A 238 0.39 2.64 13.85
N VAL A 239 1.11 1.52 14.00
CA VAL A 239 1.13 0.46 12.98
C VAL A 239 0.73 -0.89 13.55
N VAL A 240 0.13 -1.71 12.70
CA VAL A 240 -0.21 -3.10 12.98
C VAL A 240 0.11 -3.92 11.74
N ARG A 241 0.50 -5.18 11.93
CA ARG A 241 0.91 -6.07 10.84
C ARG A 241 -0.16 -6.27 9.75
N PHE A 242 -1.43 -6.36 10.19
CA PHE A 242 -2.59 -6.50 9.32
C PHE A 242 -3.78 -5.81 9.97
N LEU A 243 -4.59 -5.15 9.15
CA LEU A 243 -5.89 -4.64 9.56
C LEU A 243 -6.89 -5.79 9.60
N ASN A 244 -7.45 -6.00 10.78
CA ASN A 244 -8.49 -6.98 11.03
C ASN A 244 -9.34 -6.50 12.21
N PRO A 245 -10.43 -7.21 12.56
CA PRO A 245 -11.29 -6.81 13.66
C PRO A 245 -10.58 -6.62 15.02
N ASP A 246 -9.49 -7.33 15.27
CA ASP A 246 -8.75 -7.27 16.54
C ASP A 246 -7.77 -6.09 16.60
N THR A 247 -7.27 -5.63 15.44
CA THR A 247 -6.27 -4.56 15.35
C THR A 247 -6.84 -3.19 15.00
N LEU A 248 -8.00 -3.15 14.32
CA LEU A 248 -8.66 -1.89 13.95
C LEU A 248 -8.95 -0.97 15.16
N PRO A 249 -9.43 -1.46 16.32
CA PRO A 249 -9.67 -0.60 17.48
C PRO A 249 -8.42 0.15 17.95
N TYR A 250 -7.25 -0.49 17.92
CA TYR A 250 -5.99 0.16 18.26
C TYR A 250 -5.63 1.29 17.29
N LEU A 251 -5.80 1.06 15.98
CA LEU A 251 -5.50 2.07 14.97
C LEU A 251 -6.42 3.28 15.06
N VAL A 252 -7.67 3.09 15.47
CA VAL A 252 -8.66 4.17 15.59
C VAL A 252 -8.57 4.89 16.93
N THR A 253 -8.43 4.17 18.05
CA THR A 253 -8.58 4.74 19.41
C THR A 253 -7.28 4.74 20.24
N GLY A 254 -6.19 4.24 19.66
CA GLY A 254 -4.95 3.95 20.38
C GLY A 254 -5.05 2.78 21.37
N ASN A 255 -6.22 2.11 21.51
CA ASN A 255 -6.46 1.10 22.53
C ASN A 255 -7.32 -0.10 22.03
N PRO A 256 -7.12 -1.31 22.59
CA PRO A 256 -5.97 -1.73 23.39
C PRO A 256 -4.73 -1.90 22.50
N LYS A 257 -3.57 -1.44 22.95
CA LYS A 257 -2.31 -1.58 22.19
C LYS A 257 -1.88 -3.06 22.07
N PRO A 258 -1.74 -3.61 20.85
CA PRO A 258 -1.19 -4.95 20.66
C PRO A 258 0.26 -5.03 21.16
N TRP A 259 0.64 -6.19 21.71
CA TRP A 259 2.00 -6.41 22.23
C TRP A 259 3.12 -6.15 21.22
N VAL A 260 2.86 -6.44 19.95
CA VAL A 260 3.82 -6.30 18.83
C VAL A 260 3.57 -5.05 17.98
N ALA A 261 2.82 -4.07 18.48
CA ALA A 261 2.63 -2.81 17.78
C ALA A 261 3.84 -1.88 17.98
N GLY A 262 4.21 -1.19 16.91
CA GLY A 262 5.21 -0.12 16.91
C GLY A 262 4.64 1.15 16.29
N TYR A 263 5.55 2.04 15.91
CA TYR A 263 5.22 3.26 15.20
C TYR A 263 6.10 3.41 13.97
N ASP A 264 5.47 3.76 12.85
CA ASP A 264 6.21 4.38 11.77
C ASP A 264 6.59 5.79 12.16
N LEU A 265 7.82 6.18 11.83
CA LEU A 265 8.33 7.52 12.04
C LEU A 265 8.49 8.17 10.68
N THR A 266 7.93 9.36 10.49
CA THR A 266 8.07 10.14 9.25
C THR A 266 8.74 11.46 9.55
N GLU A 267 9.64 11.90 8.67
CA GLU A 267 10.28 13.21 8.70
C GLU A 267 10.48 13.70 7.27
N ALA A 268 9.86 14.82 6.92
CA ALA A 268 9.84 15.32 5.55
C ALA A 268 10.99 16.29 5.27
N VAL A 269 12.21 15.76 5.10
CA VAL A 269 13.43 16.58 4.96
C VAL A 269 13.71 16.94 3.51
N ARG A 270 13.75 15.96 2.61
CA ARG A 270 14.08 16.15 1.20
C ARG A 270 12.94 15.70 0.30
N GLU A 271 12.70 16.43 -0.79
CA GLU A 271 11.79 15.97 -1.83
C GLU A 271 12.52 14.99 -2.76
N ALA A 272 11.84 13.91 -3.13
CA ALA A 272 12.34 12.93 -4.10
C ALA A 272 11.99 13.38 -5.51
N GLU A 273 13.00 13.49 -6.36
CA GLU A 273 12.80 13.55 -7.81
C GLU A 273 12.60 12.13 -8.34
N TYR A 274 11.69 11.98 -9.29
CA TYR A 274 11.40 10.71 -9.95
C TYR A 274 10.78 10.91 -11.33
N GLU A 275 10.73 9.87 -12.13
CA GLU A 275 10.00 9.87 -13.40
C GLU A 275 8.72 9.04 -13.30
N LEU A 276 7.71 9.39 -14.09
CA LEU A 276 6.54 8.53 -14.26
C LEU A 276 6.80 7.54 -15.39
N ALA A 277 6.59 6.26 -15.10
CA ALA A 277 6.58 5.22 -16.10
C ALA A 277 5.19 4.58 -16.17
N PHE A 278 4.82 4.10 -17.36
CA PHE A 278 3.49 3.60 -17.65
C PHE A 278 3.60 2.22 -18.27
N ILE A 279 3.21 1.21 -17.50
CA ILE A 279 3.20 -0.19 -17.92
C ILE A 279 1.76 -0.73 -17.86
N PRO A 280 1.41 -1.74 -18.68
CA PRO A 280 0.09 -2.35 -18.64
C PRO A 280 -0.27 -2.89 -17.24
N PRO A 281 -1.53 -2.77 -16.79
CA PRO A 281 -1.97 -3.36 -15.54
C PRO A 281 -1.79 -4.89 -15.47
N ASP A 282 -1.79 -5.59 -16.60
CA ASP A 282 -1.51 -7.02 -16.63
C ASP A 282 -0.01 -7.36 -16.51
N ASP A 283 0.90 -6.39 -16.49
CA ASP A 283 2.34 -6.62 -16.34
C ASP A 283 2.69 -7.32 -15.01
N ALA A 284 3.81 -8.04 -14.98
CA ALA A 284 4.29 -8.75 -13.80
C ALA A 284 4.46 -7.85 -12.56
N PHE A 285 4.83 -6.57 -12.72
CA PHE A 285 4.88 -5.64 -11.59
C PHE A 285 3.58 -5.65 -10.77
N TYR A 286 2.42 -5.65 -11.44
CA TYR A 286 1.12 -5.66 -10.79
C TYR A 286 0.61 -7.07 -10.51
N SER A 287 0.86 -8.02 -11.42
CA SER A 287 0.12 -9.27 -11.51
C SER A 287 0.90 -10.53 -11.13
N PHE A 288 2.18 -10.42 -10.78
CA PHE A 288 3.01 -11.58 -10.42
C PHE A 288 2.44 -12.32 -9.20
N ALA A 289 1.98 -13.55 -9.39
CA ALA A 289 1.41 -14.38 -8.34
C ALA A 289 2.48 -14.99 -7.42
N GLY A 290 3.71 -15.13 -7.90
CA GLY A 290 4.84 -15.65 -7.13
C GLY A 290 5.38 -14.65 -6.09
N PHE A 291 6.63 -14.81 -5.71
CA PHE A 291 7.31 -13.95 -4.74
C PHE A 291 8.25 -12.98 -5.45
N LEU A 292 8.04 -11.67 -5.34
CA LEU A 292 8.95 -10.61 -5.79
C LEU A 292 9.95 -10.23 -4.70
N GLY A 293 10.54 -11.24 -4.08
CA GLY A 293 11.49 -11.15 -2.98
C GLY A 293 11.78 -12.54 -2.41
N GLU A 294 12.76 -12.62 -1.51
CA GLU A 294 13.19 -13.88 -0.92
C GLU A 294 12.06 -14.54 -0.11
N ARG A 295 12.01 -15.88 -0.14
CA ARG A 295 11.23 -16.67 0.82
C ARG A 295 12.03 -16.86 2.10
N ARG A 296 11.54 -16.32 3.20
CA ARG A 296 12.24 -16.32 4.48
C ARG A 296 11.42 -17.10 5.51
N ARG A 297 12.10 -17.70 6.49
CA ARG A 297 11.43 -18.56 7.49
C ARG A 297 10.65 -17.76 8.53
N LEU A 298 10.98 -16.48 8.72
CA LEU A 298 10.33 -15.65 9.72
C LEU A 298 9.13 -14.92 9.09
N PRO A 299 7.97 -14.89 9.76
CA PRO A 299 6.77 -14.25 9.24
C PRO A 299 7.00 -12.77 8.86
N GLY A 300 6.43 -12.36 7.73
CA GLY A 300 6.49 -10.97 7.26
C GLY A 300 7.80 -10.60 6.56
N ARG A 301 8.70 -11.57 6.34
CA ARG A 301 9.95 -11.38 5.59
C ARG A 301 9.91 -11.92 4.16
N ASP A 302 8.81 -12.53 3.75
CA ASP A 302 8.64 -13.06 2.41
C ASP A 302 8.44 -11.92 1.40
N GLY A 303 8.97 -12.11 0.19
CA GLY A 303 8.71 -11.25 -0.94
C GLY A 303 7.21 -11.12 -1.28
N PRO A 304 6.73 -9.92 -1.65
CA PRO A 304 5.34 -9.71 -1.98
C PRO A 304 5.00 -10.32 -3.34
N PRO A 305 3.75 -10.74 -3.54
CA PRO A 305 3.22 -10.86 -4.89
C PRO A 305 3.01 -9.46 -5.50
N GLY A 306 2.83 -9.37 -6.82
CA GLY A 306 2.70 -8.11 -7.57
C GLY A 306 1.75 -7.08 -6.94
N ALA A 307 1.96 -5.80 -7.26
CA ALA A 307 1.37 -4.66 -6.57
C ALA A 307 -0.17 -4.62 -6.52
N ASP A 308 -0.89 -5.37 -7.37
CA ASP A 308 -2.34 -5.47 -7.27
C ASP A 308 -2.82 -6.43 -6.17
N TYR A 309 -1.95 -7.27 -5.61
CA TYR A 309 -2.28 -8.10 -4.46
C TYR A 309 -2.12 -7.31 -3.16
N ASN A 310 -2.80 -6.16 -3.07
CA ASN A 310 -2.67 -5.17 -1.99
C ASN A 310 -3.87 -5.13 -1.03
N SER A 311 -4.97 -5.81 -1.35
CA SER A 311 -6.10 -5.98 -0.45
C SER A 311 -6.82 -7.29 -0.73
N ARG A 312 -7.59 -7.79 0.23
CA ARG A 312 -8.39 -9.01 0.02
C ARG A 312 -9.39 -8.81 -1.14
N PRO A 313 -9.77 -9.89 -1.87
CA PRO A 313 -10.66 -9.81 -3.03
C PRO A 313 -11.95 -9.03 -2.82
N ALA A 314 -12.57 -9.17 -1.65
CA ALA A 314 -13.81 -8.47 -1.31
C ALA A 314 -13.67 -6.94 -1.27
N PHE A 315 -12.46 -6.43 -1.05
CA PHE A 315 -12.15 -5.01 -1.03
C PHE A 315 -11.51 -4.54 -2.34
N LYS A 316 -11.23 -5.40 -3.33
CA LYS A 316 -10.38 -5.02 -4.48
C LYS A 316 -10.97 -3.94 -5.39
N ARG A 317 -12.29 -3.71 -5.34
CA ARG A 317 -12.92 -2.61 -6.09
C ARG A 317 -12.44 -1.26 -5.53
N PRO A 318 -11.88 -0.35 -6.34
CA PRO A 318 -11.33 0.93 -5.86
C PRO A 318 -12.31 1.75 -5.02
N LEU A 319 -13.59 1.81 -5.41
CA LEU A 319 -14.63 2.51 -4.62
C LEU A 319 -14.81 1.89 -3.22
N VAL A 320 -14.77 0.56 -3.13
CA VAL A 320 -14.91 -0.15 -1.85
C VAL A 320 -13.72 0.16 -0.95
N GLN A 321 -12.50 0.19 -1.49
CA GLN A 321 -11.32 0.59 -0.74
C GLN A 321 -11.44 2.03 -0.24
N LEU A 322 -11.81 2.96 -1.12
CA LEU A 322 -11.99 4.36 -0.78
C LEU A 322 -12.93 4.53 0.41
N VAL A 323 -14.11 3.91 0.34
CA VAL A 323 -15.17 4.04 1.34
C VAL A 323 -14.85 3.26 2.63
N ALA A 324 -14.44 2.00 2.53
CA ALA A 324 -14.23 1.14 3.69
C ALA A 324 -13.04 1.60 4.54
N PHE A 325 -12.00 2.15 3.90
CA PHE A 325 -10.78 2.58 4.58
C PHE A 325 -10.73 4.08 4.92
N ASN A 326 -11.86 4.81 4.82
CA ASN A 326 -11.96 6.22 5.26
C ASN A 326 -12.24 6.38 6.77
N TRP A 327 -11.63 5.56 7.62
CA TRP A 327 -11.65 5.75 9.06
C TRP A 327 -10.57 6.75 9.50
N GLN A 328 -10.87 7.48 10.57
CA GLN A 328 -9.97 8.45 11.18
C GLN A 328 -9.75 8.10 12.65
N GLU A 329 -8.70 8.68 13.22
CA GLU A 329 -8.46 8.61 14.66
C GLU A 329 -9.69 9.13 15.41
N GLU A 330 -10.09 8.40 16.44
CA GLU A 330 -11.27 8.62 17.27
C GLU A 330 -12.64 8.52 16.56
N ASP A 331 -12.70 8.13 15.29
CA ASP A 331 -13.97 7.89 14.58
C ASP A 331 -14.54 6.50 14.89
N GLN A 332 -15.12 6.38 16.09
CA GLN A 332 -15.76 5.14 16.53
C GLN A 332 -16.90 4.73 15.61
N GLN A 333 -17.62 5.67 15.00
CA GLN A 333 -18.78 5.33 14.17
C GLN A 333 -18.36 4.62 12.89
N GLN A 334 -17.34 5.14 12.20
CA GLN A 334 -16.76 4.51 11.01
C GLN A 334 -16.11 3.17 11.38
N MET A 335 -15.41 3.10 12.53
CA MET A 335 -14.82 1.86 13.04
C MET A 335 -15.87 0.76 13.20
N HIS A 336 -16.99 1.02 13.90
CA HIS A 336 -18.04 0.02 14.10
C HIS A 336 -18.66 -0.44 12.78
N ALA A 337 -18.89 0.47 11.84
CA ALA A 337 -19.39 0.12 10.51
C ALA A 337 -18.40 -0.78 9.74
N LEU A 338 -17.10 -0.50 9.84
CA LEU A 338 -16.05 -1.30 9.21
C LEU A 338 -15.93 -2.68 9.85
N LEU A 339 -16.03 -2.78 11.18
CA LEU A 339 -16.08 -4.07 11.89
C LEU A 339 -17.25 -4.94 11.44
N GLN A 340 -18.43 -4.35 11.26
CA GLN A 340 -19.60 -5.06 10.72
C GLN A 340 -19.37 -5.51 9.27
N PHE A 341 -18.72 -4.66 8.45
CA PHE A 341 -18.41 -5.01 7.08
C PHE A 341 -17.36 -6.13 6.96
N PHE A 342 -16.40 -6.23 7.89
CA PHE A 342 -15.50 -7.37 7.95
C PHE A 342 -16.21 -8.71 8.19
N GLN A 343 -17.36 -8.70 8.88
CA GLN A 343 -18.15 -9.90 9.13
C GLN A 343 -19.01 -10.30 7.92
N ASN A 344 -19.39 -9.33 7.08
CA ASN A 344 -20.15 -9.56 5.86
C ASN A 344 -19.74 -8.55 4.78
N THR A 345 -18.91 -9.01 3.84
CA THR A 345 -18.34 -8.17 2.79
C THR A 345 -19.22 -8.04 1.54
N ASP A 346 -20.49 -8.44 1.61
CA ASP A 346 -21.45 -8.22 0.53
C ASP A 346 -21.82 -6.72 0.43
N LEU A 347 -21.57 -6.15 -0.75
CA LEU A 347 -21.73 -4.73 -1.02
C LEU A 347 -23.20 -4.29 -1.02
N GLU A 348 -24.13 -5.22 -1.20
CA GLU A 348 -25.57 -4.92 -1.18
C GLU A 348 -26.15 -4.91 0.23
N GLN A 349 -25.38 -5.32 1.23
CA GLN A 349 -25.82 -5.45 2.61
C GLN A 349 -25.71 -4.13 3.39
N PRO A 350 -26.46 -4.01 4.52
CA PRO A 350 -26.44 -2.82 5.36
C PRO A 350 -25.05 -2.30 5.79
N PRO A 351 -24.03 -3.15 6.09
CA PRO A 351 -22.73 -2.66 6.55
C PRO A 351 -22.02 -1.77 5.52
N PHE A 352 -21.96 -2.16 4.25
CA PHE A 352 -21.33 -1.32 3.21
C PHE A 352 -22.15 -0.06 2.95
N LYS A 353 -23.48 -0.17 2.87
CA LYS A 353 -24.38 0.99 2.74
C LYS A 353 -24.17 2.00 3.87
N ARG A 354 -23.90 1.54 5.09
CA ARG A 354 -23.58 2.41 6.22
C ARG A 354 -22.25 3.13 6.06
N LEU A 355 -21.20 2.43 5.65
CA LEU A 355 -19.89 3.04 5.34
C LEU A 355 -20.01 4.10 4.25
N LEU A 356 -20.77 3.81 3.19
CA LEU A 356 -21.02 4.74 2.10
C LEU A 356 -21.76 6.00 2.58
N GLN A 357 -22.84 5.84 3.37
CA GLN A 357 -23.57 6.98 3.93
C GLN A 357 -22.69 7.88 4.80
N LEU A 358 -21.75 7.30 5.55
CA LEU A 358 -20.80 8.06 6.36
C LEU A 358 -19.85 8.86 5.47
N PHE A 359 -19.32 8.21 4.42
CA PHE A 359 -18.47 8.85 3.44
C PHE A 359 -19.20 10.00 2.70
N GLU A 360 -20.44 9.79 2.27
CA GLU A 360 -21.26 10.82 1.62
C GLU A 360 -21.52 12.04 2.51
N ARG A 361 -21.81 11.82 3.80
CA ARG A 361 -21.97 12.94 4.76
C ARG A 361 -20.69 13.75 4.89
N LYS A 362 -19.55 13.07 4.87
CA LYS A 362 -18.24 13.71 4.91
C LYS A 362 -17.97 14.54 3.66
N LEU A 363 -18.35 14.03 2.49
CA LEU A 363 -18.29 14.79 1.23
C LEU A 363 -19.25 15.98 1.24
N ALA A 364 -20.43 15.87 1.84
CA ALA A 364 -21.35 16.99 1.99
C ALA A 364 -20.77 18.10 2.90
N ALA A 365 -20.10 17.73 4.00
CA ALA A 365 -19.42 18.69 4.88
C ALA A 365 -18.29 19.46 4.16
N ARG A 366 -17.56 18.78 3.26
CA ARG A 366 -16.56 19.42 2.37
C ARG A 366 -17.19 20.53 1.52
N GLN A 367 -18.35 20.27 0.93
CA GLN A 367 -19.04 21.23 0.06
C GLN A 367 -19.52 22.46 0.83
N ALA A 368 -20.08 22.26 2.03
CA ALA A 368 -20.51 23.36 2.89
C ALA A 368 -19.34 24.31 3.24
N THR A 369 -18.20 23.74 3.64
CA THR A 369 -16.99 24.51 3.98
C THR A 369 -16.48 25.35 2.80
N LYS A 370 -16.61 24.84 1.57
CA LYS A 370 -16.20 25.56 0.36
C LYS A 370 -17.09 26.78 0.08
N VAL A 371 -18.41 26.65 0.24
CA VAL A 371 -19.37 27.75 0.02
C VAL A 371 -19.14 28.90 1.00
N ASP A 372 -18.88 28.58 2.27
CA ASP A 372 -18.60 29.59 3.29
C ASP A 372 -17.30 30.35 3.00
N ALA A 373 -16.25 29.65 2.57
CA ALA A 373 -14.97 30.26 2.20
C ALA A 373 -15.08 31.20 0.97
N GLU A 374 -15.82 30.78 -0.07
CA GLU A 374 -16.05 31.60 -1.27
C GLU A 374 -16.89 32.85 -0.93
N SER A 375 -17.90 32.71 -0.08
CA SER A 375 -18.76 33.82 0.35
C SER A 375 -18.00 34.87 1.17
N ALA A 376 -17.04 34.44 2.00
CA ALA A 376 -16.18 35.35 2.78
C ALA A 376 -15.15 36.11 1.92
N SER A 377 -14.84 35.61 0.71
CA SER A 377 -13.82 36.18 -0.17
C SER A 377 -14.34 37.19 -1.21
N ASN A 378 -15.67 37.33 -1.34
CA ASN A 378 -16.33 38.33 -2.18
C ASN A 378 -17.02 39.41 -1.31
N PRO A 379 -16.29 40.43 -0.83
CA PRO A 379 -16.85 41.55 -0.06
C PRO A 379 -17.70 42.51 -0.90
#